data_AF-A0A525C4B2-F1
#
_entry.id   AF-A0A525C4B2-F1
#
_cell.length_a   1.000
_cell.length_b   1.000
_cell.length_c   1.000
_cell.angle_alpha   90.00
_cell.angle_beta   90.00
_cell.angle_gamma   90.00
#
_symmetry.space_group_name_H-M   'P 1'
#
loop_
_entity.id
_entity.type
_entity.pdbx_description
1 polymer ?
#
loop_
_entity_poly.entity_id
_entity_poly.type
_entity_poly.pdbx_seq_one_letter_code
_entity_poly.pdbx_strand_id
1 'polypeptide(L)'
;MASSKETKDSNISKFPAKPVEKKTNRHKGLYIFSVIVLVIIVVTFIGGPLIGGLSSRGGSGKLVFGYYRNMPIAYEAGNYFSRQLMALERQFAEQNIQEQDMRIQVFQIWRTAFDRTLLHMALVYHAQKGEIPVSEDMV
;
A
#
# COMPACT_ATOMS: atom_id res chain seq x y z
N MET A 1 76.87 44.83 -0.78
CA MET A 1 77.19 43.40 -0.77
C MET A 1 76.51 42.75 0.43
N ALA A 2 75.82 41.62 0.19
CA ALA A 2 75.39 40.55 1.12
C ALA A 2 74.55 40.94 2.38
N SER A 3 73.31 40.47 2.51
CA SER A 3 72.90 39.16 3.12
C SER A 3 73.10 39.17 4.64
N SER A 4 72.17 38.83 5.53
CA SER A 4 71.21 37.72 5.52
C SER A 4 70.17 37.91 6.63
N LYS A 5 69.08 37.17 6.49
CA LYS A 5 67.85 37.11 7.27
C LYS A 5 67.97 36.50 8.69
N GLU A 6 66.94 36.83 9.48
CA GLU A 6 66.20 36.00 10.45
C GLU A 6 66.89 35.40 11.68
N THR A 7 66.30 35.66 12.86
CA THR A 7 65.65 34.68 13.77
C THR A 7 65.57 35.32 15.17
N LYS A 8 64.55 35.19 16.02
CA LYS A 8 63.23 34.54 16.02
C LYS A 8 62.63 34.98 17.36
N ASP A 9 61.79 36.02 17.37
CA ASP A 9 61.17 36.50 18.59
C ASP A 9 60.14 35.48 19.08
N SER A 10 60.50 34.76 20.15
CA SER A 10 59.63 33.79 20.82
C SER A 10 58.56 34.50 21.65
N ASN A 11 57.59 35.12 20.99
CA ASN A 11 56.32 35.49 21.62
C ASN A 11 55.37 34.30 21.56
N ILE A 12 55.63 33.29 22.40
CA ILE A 12 54.65 32.24 22.70
C ILE A 12 53.63 32.88 23.64
N SER A 13 52.64 33.52 23.04
CA SER A 13 51.45 34.02 23.74
C SER A 13 50.79 32.86 24.48
N LYS A 14 50.70 32.98 25.80
CA LYS A 14 49.79 32.20 26.64
C LYS A 14 48.38 32.43 26.10
N PHE A 15 47.86 31.48 25.32
CA PHE A 15 46.44 31.40 25.08
C PHE A 15 45.78 30.95 26.40
N PRO A 16 44.84 31.71 26.97
CA PRO A 16 44.07 31.21 28.09
C PRO A 16 43.25 30.03 27.57
N ALA A 17 43.56 28.83 28.09
CA ALA A 17 42.71 27.67 27.89
C ALA A 17 41.33 28.02 28.45
N LYS A 18 40.39 28.35 27.56
CA LYS A 18 38.99 28.48 27.96
C LYS A 18 38.58 27.14 28.55
N PRO A 19 38.08 27.09 29.79
CA PRO A 19 37.51 25.85 30.28
C PRO A 19 36.34 25.55 29.35
N VAL A 20 36.40 24.41 28.68
CA VAL A 20 35.25 23.86 27.96
C VAL A 20 34.24 23.56 29.05
N GLU A 21 33.35 24.52 29.33
CA GLU A 21 32.24 24.35 30.26
C GLU A 21 31.44 23.16 29.77
N LYS A 22 31.64 22.04 30.48
CA LYS A 22 30.96 20.77 30.28
C LYS A 22 29.53 20.94 30.81
N LYS A 23 28.71 21.72 30.10
CA LYS A 23 27.33 22.01 30.49
C LYS A 23 26.37 21.34 29.53
N THR A 24 26.18 20.04 29.70
CA THR A 24 24.97 19.37 29.19
C THR A 24 24.58 18.19 30.07
N ASN A 25 24.14 18.51 31.29
CA ASN A 25 23.47 17.55 32.16
C ASN A 25 21.95 17.82 32.28
N ARG A 26 21.35 18.57 31.34
CA ARG A 26 19.94 18.99 31.43
C ARG A 26 19.02 18.47 30.34
N HIS A 27 19.47 17.50 29.53
CA HIS A 27 18.62 16.89 28.50
C HIS A 27 18.70 15.36 28.49
N LYS A 28 19.16 14.71 29.56
CA LYS A 28 19.19 13.24 29.63
C LYS A 28 17.79 12.64 29.47
N GLY A 29 16.77 13.27 30.06
CA GLY A 29 15.36 12.86 29.88
C GLY A 29 14.86 13.06 28.45
N LEU A 30 15.16 14.20 27.83
CA LEU A 30 14.83 14.47 26.42
C LEU A 30 15.56 13.51 25.46
N TYR A 31 16.80 13.15 25.78
CA TYR A 31 17.57 12.18 25.03
C TYR A 31 16.95 10.78 25.13
N ILE A 32 16.61 10.32 26.34
CA ILE A 32 15.90 9.05 26.55
C ILE A 32 14.56 9.04 25.80
N PHE A 33 13.80 10.12 25.88
CA PHE A 33 12.51 10.24 25.21
C PHE A 33 12.65 10.17 23.69
N SER A 34 13.63 10.89 23.14
CA SER A 34 13.93 10.88 21.71
C SER A 34 14.34 9.48 21.22
N VAL A 35 15.17 8.76 21.99
CA VAL A 35 15.58 7.39 21.65
C VAL A 35 14.39 6.43 21.69
N ILE A 36 13.51 6.54 22.70
CA ILE A 36 12.31 5.69 22.79
C ILE A 36 11.39 5.91 21.58
N VAL A 37 11.10 7.17 21.23
CA VAL A 37 10.26 7.49 20.07
C VAL A 37 10.88 6.96 18.77
N LEU A 38 12.19 7.10 18.62
CA LEU A 38 12.91 6.56 17.46
C LEU A 38 12.77 5.04 17.36
N VAL A 39 12.92 4.31 18.48
CA VAL A 39 12.75 2.85 18.51
C VAL A 39 11.31 2.46 18.14
N ILE A 40 10.30 3.16 18.67
CA ILE A 40 8.89 2.88 18.34
C ILE A 40 8.65 3.04 16.84
N ILE A 41 9.14 4.13 16.23
CA ILE A 41 9.02 4.37 14.78
C ILE A 41 9.73 3.27 13.99
N VAL A 42 10.97 2.94 14.33
CA VAL A 42 11.72 1.88 13.66
C VAL A 42 11.00 0.53 13.74
N VAL A 43 10.51 0.14 14.92
CA VAL A 43 9.77 -1.11 15.12
C VAL A 43 8.42 -1.11 14.40
N THR A 44 7.72 0.03 14.31
CA THR A 44 6.46 0.11 13.57
C THR A 44 6.67 0.01 12.06
N PHE A 45 7.69 0.67 11.51
CA PHE A 45 7.98 0.62 10.07
C PHE A 45 8.64 -0.70 9.62
N ILE A 46 9.44 -1.34 10.47
CA ILE A 46 10.07 -2.65 10.16
C ILE A 46 9.13 -3.81 10.51
N GLY A 47 8.36 -3.71 11.59
CA GLY A 47 7.42 -4.75 12.02
C GLY A 47 6.09 -4.73 11.24
N GLY A 48 5.65 -3.56 10.77
CA GLY A 48 4.45 -3.40 9.95
C GLY A 48 4.39 -4.32 8.71
N PRO A 49 5.41 -4.32 7.83
CA PRO A 49 5.38 -5.15 6.63
C PRO A 49 5.45 -6.66 6.92
N LEU A 50 5.93 -7.09 8.08
CA LEU A 50 6.00 -8.51 8.45
C LEU A 50 4.70 -9.04 9.08
N ILE A 51 3.91 -8.18 9.73
CA ILE A 51 2.60 -8.54 10.29
C ILE A 51 1.48 -8.45 9.22
N GLY A 52 1.74 -7.77 8.09
CA GLY A 52 0.82 -7.65 6.95
C GLY A 52 0.42 -8.96 6.26
N GLY A 53 1.04 -10.09 6.61
CA GLY A 53 0.59 -11.42 6.17
C GLY A 53 -0.59 -12.00 6.97
N LEU A 54 -0.83 -11.52 8.20
CA LEU A 54 -1.90 -12.03 9.09
C LEU A 54 -3.05 -11.04 9.26
N SER A 55 -2.83 -9.77 8.96
CA SER A 55 -3.88 -8.75 8.86
C SER A 55 -4.26 -8.55 7.40
N SER A 56 -5.03 -9.50 6.85
CA SER A 56 -5.77 -9.38 5.59
C SER A 56 -6.88 -8.30 5.65
N ARG A 57 -6.52 -7.08 6.03
CA ARG A 57 -7.39 -5.90 6.04
C ARG A 57 -6.74 -4.64 5.47
N GLY A 58 -5.49 -4.67 5.01
CA GLY A 58 -4.90 -3.54 4.30
C GLY A 58 -3.49 -3.82 3.83
N GLY A 59 -3.26 -3.86 2.51
CA GLY A 59 -1.90 -3.94 1.95
C GLY A 59 -1.66 -4.97 0.84
N SER A 60 -2.65 -5.16 -0.05
CA SER A 60 -2.66 -5.82 -1.39
C SER A 60 -4.03 -6.48 -1.60
N GLY A 61 -5.06 -5.81 -1.05
CA GLY A 61 -6.34 -6.38 -0.71
C GLY A 61 -7.18 -6.70 -1.94
N LYS A 62 -7.06 -7.94 -2.40
CA LYS A 62 -8.06 -8.58 -3.24
C LYS A 62 -9.42 -8.41 -2.55
N LEU A 63 -10.28 -7.52 -3.07
CA LEU A 63 -11.59 -7.27 -2.48
C LEU A 63 -12.48 -8.48 -2.79
N VAL A 64 -12.65 -9.37 -1.82
CA VAL A 64 -13.48 -10.58 -1.97
C VAL A 64 -14.94 -10.24 -1.71
N PHE A 65 -15.78 -10.44 -2.71
CA PHE A 65 -17.23 -10.23 -2.67
C PHE A 65 -17.97 -11.45 -2.13
N GLY A 66 -17.41 -12.64 -2.33
CA GLY A 66 -18.01 -13.88 -1.84
C GLY A 66 -17.24 -15.10 -2.32
N TYR A 67 -17.84 -16.27 -2.13
CA TYR A 67 -17.29 -17.54 -2.54
C TYR A 67 -18.36 -18.37 -3.24
N TYR A 68 -17.98 -19.07 -4.31
CA TYR A 68 -18.79 -20.12 -4.92
C TYR A 68 -18.04 -21.44 -4.82
N ARG A 69 -18.55 -22.40 -4.03
CA ARG A 69 -17.94 -23.73 -3.82
C ARG A 69 -16.41 -23.66 -3.59
N ASN A 70 -15.99 -22.85 -2.61
CA ASN A 70 -14.59 -22.57 -2.25
C ASN A 70 -13.76 -21.79 -3.27
N MET A 71 -14.32 -21.36 -4.40
CA MET A 71 -13.66 -20.44 -5.32
C MET A 71 -14.01 -18.98 -4.95
N PRO A 72 -13.02 -18.12 -4.63
CA PRO A 72 -13.27 -16.74 -4.25
C PRO A 72 -13.72 -15.91 -5.46
N ILE A 73 -14.86 -15.24 -5.32
CA ILE A 73 -15.28 -14.15 -6.22
C ILE A 73 -14.67 -12.88 -5.65
N ALA A 74 -13.64 -12.36 -6.32
CA ALA A 74 -13.00 -11.15 -5.88
C ALA A 74 -12.76 -10.18 -7.03
N TYR A 75 -12.63 -8.91 -6.69
CA TYR A 75 -12.20 -7.89 -7.63
C TYR A 75 -10.69 -7.86 -7.70
N GLU A 76 -10.17 -8.25 -8.86
CA GLU A 76 -8.77 -8.11 -9.25
C GLU A 76 -8.73 -7.51 -10.65
N ALA A 77 -7.80 -6.60 -10.86
CA ALA A 77 -7.60 -6.01 -12.18
C ALA A 77 -7.29 -7.12 -13.20
N GLY A 78 -8.12 -7.22 -14.24
CA GLY A 78 -7.92 -8.15 -15.35
C GLY A 78 -8.59 -9.52 -15.16
N ASN A 79 -9.39 -9.74 -14.11
CA ASN A 79 -10.18 -10.96 -13.98
C ASN A 79 -11.55 -10.85 -14.67
N TYR A 80 -12.33 -11.94 -14.69
CA TYR A 80 -13.65 -11.94 -15.34
C TYR A 80 -14.59 -10.91 -14.71
N PHE A 81 -14.59 -10.81 -13.38
CA PHE A 81 -15.45 -9.87 -12.66
C PHE A 81 -15.13 -8.41 -12.99
N SER A 82 -13.86 -8.02 -13.03
CA SER A 82 -13.45 -6.66 -13.39
C SER A 82 -13.83 -6.32 -14.83
N ARG A 83 -13.71 -7.29 -15.76
CA ARG A 83 -14.13 -7.09 -17.16
C ARG A 83 -15.63 -6.87 -17.27
N GLN A 84 -16.43 -7.64 -16.53
CA GLN A 84 -17.88 -7.47 -16.51
C GLN A 84 -18.29 -6.12 -15.91
N LEU A 85 -17.62 -5.70 -14.84
CA LEU A 85 -17.85 -4.40 -14.23
C LEU A 85 -17.58 -3.27 -15.22
N MET A 86 -16.41 -3.27 -15.86
CA MET A 86 -16.04 -2.25 -16.85
C MET A 86 -16.98 -2.22 -18.05
N ALA A 87 -17.47 -3.38 -18.50
CA ALA A 87 -18.43 -3.46 -19.60
C ALA A 87 -19.77 -2.82 -19.21
N LEU A 88 -20.26 -3.09 -17.99
CA LEU A 88 -21.49 -2.49 -17.47
C LEU A 88 -21.31 -0.99 -17.25
N GLU A 89 -20.22 -0.55 -16.64
CA GLU A 89 -19.93 0.88 -16.44
C GLU A 89 -20.01 1.67 -17.75
N ARG A 90 -19.46 1.14 -18.85
CA ARG A 90 -19.58 1.78 -20.17
C ARG A 90 -21.03 1.86 -20.66
N GLN A 91 -21.79 0.76 -20.53
CA GLN A 91 -23.20 0.73 -20.95
C GLN A 91 -24.08 1.72 -20.17
N PHE A 92 -23.78 1.92 -18.89
CA PHE A 92 -24.53 2.86 -18.06
C PHE A 92 -24.03 4.29 -18.18
N ALA A 93 -22.75 4.51 -18.47
CA ALA A 93 -22.19 5.85 -18.73
C ALA A 93 -22.74 6.50 -20.01
N GLU A 94 -23.13 5.69 -21.00
CA GLU A 94 -23.80 6.17 -22.23
C GLU A 94 -25.24 6.64 -21.99
N GLN A 95 -25.83 6.29 -20.84
CA GLN A 95 -27.15 6.77 -20.44
C GLN A 95 -26.94 8.10 -19.71
N ASN A 96 -27.44 9.21 -20.28
CA ASN A 96 -27.41 10.54 -19.66
C ASN A 96 -28.26 10.55 -18.37
N ILE A 97 -27.69 10.08 -17.27
CA ILE A 97 -28.38 9.87 -15.98
C ILE A 97 -28.00 11.03 -15.04
N GLN A 98 -29.00 11.55 -14.32
CA GLN A 98 -28.83 12.65 -13.36
C GLN A 98 -27.97 12.22 -12.16
N GLU A 99 -27.19 13.15 -11.60
CA GLU A 99 -26.21 12.85 -10.53
C GLU A 99 -26.82 12.23 -9.27
N GLN A 100 -28.10 12.50 -8.99
CA GLN A 100 -28.80 11.97 -7.81
C GLN A 100 -29.00 10.45 -7.89
N ASP A 101 -29.09 9.89 -9.09
CA ASP A 101 -29.28 8.45 -9.34
C ASP A 101 -27.95 7.68 -9.37
N MET A 102 -26.81 8.39 -9.40
CA MET A 102 -25.49 7.80 -9.60
C MET A 102 -25.11 6.80 -8.50
N ARG A 103 -25.42 7.08 -7.23
CA ARG A 103 -25.09 6.17 -6.11
C ARG A 103 -25.85 4.85 -6.19
N ILE A 104 -27.15 4.92 -6.50
CA ILE A 104 -28.01 3.75 -6.66
C ILE A 104 -27.54 2.95 -7.88
N GLN A 105 -27.16 3.63 -8.96
CA GLN A 105 -26.69 3.01 -10.19
C GLN A 105 -25.35 2.27 -10.01
N VAL A 106 -24.39 2.86 -9.30
CA VAL A 106 -23.13 2.19 -8.96
C VAL A 106 -23.42 0.87 -8.24
N PHE A 107 -24.32 0.87 -7.24
CA PHE A 107 -24.68 -0.37 -6.57
C PHE A 107 -25.26 -1.43 -7.51
N GLN A 108 -26.15 -1.02 -8.42
CA GLN A 108 -26.75 -1.92 -9.41
C GLN A 108 -25.71 -2.51 -10.37
N ILE A 109 -24.75 -1.70 -10.82
CA ILE A 109 -23.65 -2.13 -11.70
C ILE A 109 -22.84 -3.24 -11.03
N TRP A 110 -22.40 -2.99 -9.79
CA TRP A 110 -21.62 -3.95 -9.03
C TRP A 110 -22.40 -5.24 -8.73
N ARG A 111 -23.68 -5.12 -8.36
CA ARG A 111 -24.55 -6.28 -8.11
C ARG A 111 -24.73 -7.13 -9.36
N THR A 112 -25.00 -6.49 -10.50
CA THR A 112 -25.19 -7.15 -11.79
C THR A 112 -23.90 -7.83 -12.26
N ALA A 113 -22.75 -7.18 -12.13
CA ALA A 113 -21.45 -7.77 -12.45
C ALA A 113 -21.18 -9.03 -11.62
N PHE A 114 -21.56 -9.00 -10.34
CA PHE A 114 -21.38 -10.11 -9.42
C PHE A 114 -22.26 -11.29 -9.80
N ASP A 115 -23.56 -11.06 -10.07
CA ASP A 115 -24.50 -12.11 -10.45
C ASP A 115 -24.06 -12.80 -11.75
N ARG A 116 -23.61 -12.04 -12.75
CA ARG A 116 -23.04 -12.60 -14.00
C ARG A 116 -21.79 -13.44 -13.75
N THR A 117 -20.93 -13.00 -12.82
CA THR A 117 -19.72 -13.73 -12.47
C THR A 117 -20.05 -15.03 -11.74
N LEU A 118 -21.01 -14.99 -10.81
CA LEU A 118 -21.47 -16.16 -10.08
C LEU A 118 -22.06 -17.21 -11.03
N LEU A 119 -22.91 -16.79 -11.98
CA LEU A 119 -23.45 -17.67 -13.01
C LEU A 119 -22.36 -18.27 -13.91
N HIS A 120 -21.40 -17.46 -14.35
CA HIS A 120 -20.26 -17.95 -15.13
C HIS A 120 -19.46 -19.00 -14.37
N MET A 121 -19.17 -18.76 -13.10
CA MET A 121 -18.44 -19.72 -12.26
C MET A 121 -19.24 -21.00 -12.02
N ALA A 122 -20.55 -20.91 -11.83
CA ALA A 122 -21.42 -22.08 -11.73
C ALA A 122 -21.39 -22.90 -13.04
N LEU A 123 -21.52 -22.23 -14.19
CA LEU A 123 -21.49 -22.90 -15.49
C LEU A 123 -20.14 -23.58 -15.75
N VAL A 124 -19.04 -22.87 -15.52
CA VAL A 124 -17.68 -23.42 -15.65
C VAL A 124 -17.47 -24.61 -14.71
N TYR A 125 -17.97 -24.52 -13.48
CA TYR A 125 -17.89 -25.61 -12.52
C TYR A 125 -18.64 -26.88 -12.98
N HIS A 126 -19.87 -26.72 -13.46
CA HIS A 126 -20.67 -27.84 -13.96
C HIS A 126 -20.10 -28.40 -15.28
N ALA A 127 -19.58 -27.55 -16.15
CA ALA A 127 -18.89 -27.97 -17.37
C ALA A 127 -17.60 -28.75 -17.07
N GLN A 128 -16.76 -28.29 -16.12
CA GLN A 128 -15.55 -29.01 -15.69
C GLN A 128 -15.87 -30.36 -15.05
N LYS A 129 -17.04 -30.49 -14.41
CA LYS A 129 -17.52 -31.76 -13.86
C LYS A 129 -18.08 -32.72 -14.91
N GLY A 130 -18.15 -32.33 -16.17
CA GLY A 130 -18.71 -33.14 -17.25
C GLY A 130 -20.24 -33.26 -17.19
N GLU A 131 -20.93 -32.40 -16.42
CA GLU A 131 -22.39 -32.42 -16.30
C GLU A 131 -23.08 -31.65 -17.45
N ILE A 132 -22.30 -30.99 -18.32
CA ILE A 132 -22.80 -30.23 -19.48
C ILE A 132 -22.02 -30.68 -20.72
N PRO A 133 -22.62 -31.46 -21.64
CA PRO A 133 -22.00 -31.75 -22.92
C PRO A 133 -21.95 -30.46 -23.75
N VAL A 134 -20.74 -30.02 -24.11
CA VAL A 134 -20.53 -28.91 -25.06
C VAL A 134 -20.62 -29.51 -26.46
N SER A 135 -21.70 -29.21 -27.19
CA SER A 135 -21.85 -29.65 -28.59
C SER A 135 -20.84 -28.88 -29.45
N GLU A 136 -19.96 -29.61 -30.14
CA GLU A 136 -18.90 -29.06 -30.99
C GLU A 136 -19.45 -28.32 -32.24
N ASP A 137 -20.76 -28.41 -32.48
CA ASP A 137 -21.46 -27.78 -33.62
C ASP A 137 -21.79 -26.28 -33.43
N MET A 138 -21.39 -25.66 -32.31
CA MET A 138 -21.71 -24.25 -32.00
C MET A 138 -20.49 -23.33 -31.83
N VAL A 139 -19.31 -23.73 -32.32
CA VAL A 139 -18.11 -22.86 -32.37
C VAL A 139 -17.96 -22.22 -33.75
#